data_AF-A0A538NPM9-F1
#
_entry.id   AF-A0A538NPM9-F1
#
_cell.length_a   1.000
_cell.length_b   1.000
_cell.length_c   1.000
_cell.angle_alpha   90.00
_cell.angle_beta   90.00
_cell.angle_gamma   90.00
#
_symmetry.space_group_name_H-M   'P 1'
#
loop_
_entity.id
_entity.type
_entity.pdbx_description
1 polymer ?
#
loop_
_entity_poly.entity_id
_entity_poly.type
_entity_poly.pdbx_seq_one_letter_code
_entity_poly.pdbx_strand_id
1 'polypeptide(L)' 'MFELRHKFSPKNFDKIAKTYAEAFVRYQEGKFRDAERLFRALSGFDKPSSILAARCVQFAAQPPAQWHGIFSLTAK' A
#
# COMPACT_ATOMS: atom_id res chain seq x y z
N MET A 1 -14.47 -5.37 -16.97
CA MET A 1 -13.44 -5.52 -15.92
C MET A 1 -13.63 -6.91 -15.33
N PHE A 2 -12.72 -7.85 -15.56
CA PHE A 2 -12.88 -9.23 -15.10
C PHE A 2 -12.41 -9.33 -13.64
N GLU A 3 -13.35 -9.46 -12.69
CA GLU A 3 -13.02 -9.81 -11.32
C GLU A 3 -12.74 -11.32 -11.26
N LEU A 4 -11.45 -11.68 -11.21
CA LEU A 4 -11.02 -13.04 -10.95
C LEU A 4 -11.26 -13.35 -9.47
N ARG A 5 -12.51 -13.60 -9.09
CA ARG A 5 -12.86 -14.05 -7.74
C ARG A 5 -12.40 -15.49 -7.60
N HIS A 6 -11.13 -15.66 -7.24
CA HIS A 6 -10.53 -16.97 -7.03
C HIS A 6 -11.28 -17.67 -5.89
N LYS A 7 -11.55 -18.98 -5.97
CA LYS A 7 -12.37 -19.69 -4.96
C LYS A 7 -11.81 -19.63 -3.53
N PHE A 8 -10.55 -19.23 -3.41
CA PHE A 8 -9.81 -19.09 -2.16
C PHE A 8 -9.69 -17.62 -1.70
N SER A 9 -10.30 -16.67 -2.41
CA SER A 9 -10.33 -15.27 -1.99
C SER A 9 -11.12 -15.14 -0.69
N PRO A 10 -10.62 -14.37 0.29
CA PRO A 10 -11.35 -14.09 1.51
C PRO A 10 -12.75 -13.52 1.22
N LYS A 11 -13.73 -13.78 2.11
CA LYS A 11 -15.10 -13.25 1.96
C LYS A 11 -15.14 -11.71 1.81
N ASN A 12 -14.13 -11.02 2.33
CA ASN A 12 -13.96 -9.57 2.29
C ASN A 12 -12.95 -9.09 1.22
N PHE A 13 -12.62 -9.90 0.21
CA PHE A 13 -11.65 -9.57 -0.83
C PHE A 13 -11.90 -8.21 -1.48
N ASP A 14 -13.14 -7.89 -1.86
CA ASP A 14 -13.49 -6.61 -2.49
C ASP A 14 -13.19 -5.41 -1.59
N LYS A 15 -13.38 -5.56 -0.28
CA LYS A 15 -13.05 -4.55 0.71
C LYS A 15 -11.54 -4.39 0.85
N ILE A 16 -10.81 -5.50 0.94
CA ILE A 16 -9.35 -5.51 1.01
C ILE A 16 -8.75 -4.84 -0.23
N ALA A 17 -9.21 -5.20 -1.43
CA ALA A 17 -8.75 -4.63 -2.68
C ALA A 17 -9.02 -3.13 -2.79
N LYS A 18 -10.22 -2.66 -2.38
CA LYS A 18 -10.54 -1.23 -2.33
C LYS A 18 -9.67 -0.46 -1.35
N THR A 19 -9.49 -0.98 -0.13
CA THR A 19 -8.61 -0.36 0.87
C THR A 19 -7.16 -0.32 0.37
N TYR A 20 -6.70 -1.38 -0.29
CA TYR A 20 -5.34 -1.41 -0.85
C TYR A 20 -5.17 -0.37 -1.96
N ALA A 21 -6.13 -0.29 -2.89
CA ALA A 21 -6.11 0.70 -3.96
C ALA A 21 -6.09 2.13 -3.41
N GLU A 22 -6.91 2.42 -2.40
CA GLU A 22 -6.89 3.73 -1.72
C GLU A 22 -5.54 4.00 -1.04
N ALA A 23 -4.99 3.04 -0.31
CA ALA A 23 -3.68 3.16 0.33
C ALA A 23 -2.59 3.48 -0.70
N PHE A 24 -2.64 2.82 -1.85
CA PHE A 24 -1.67 2.99 -2.92
C PHE A 24 -1.80 4.35 -3.62
N VAL A 25 -3.02 4.86 -3.81
CA VAL A 25 -3.22 6.24 -4.30
C VAL A 25 -2.60 7.26 -3.34
N ARG A 26 -2.85 7.12 -2.03
CA ARG A 26 -2.24 8.02 -1.03
C ARG A 26 -0.72 7.93 -1.02
N TYR A 27 -0.19 6.72 -1.20
CA TYR A 27 1.25 6.49 -1.36
C TYR A 27 1.79 7.21 -2.58
N GLN A 28 1.12 7.09 -3.73
CA GLN A 28 1.49 7.76 -4.98
C GLN A 28 1.47 9.29 -4.85
N GLU A 29 0.50 9.84 -4.12
CA GLU A 29 0.39 11.28 -3.82
C GLU A 29 1.42 11.78 -2.80
N GLY A 30 2.23 10.90 -2.18
CA GLY A 30 3.18 11.26 -1.14
C GLY A 30 2.54 11.51 0.24
N LYS A 31 1.26 11.17 0.41
CA LYS A 31 0.52 11.26 1.68
C LYS A 31 0.85 10.08 2.58
N PHE A 32 2.12 9.97 2.96
CA PHE A 32 2.66 8.76 3.59
C PHE A 32 1.98 8.41 4.93
N ARG A 33 1.57 9.40 5.73
CA ARG A 33 0.85 9.12 7.00
C ARG A 33 -0.55 8.53 6.79
N ASP A 34 -1.24 8.92 5.72
CA ASP A 34 -2.56 8.37 5.40
C ASP A 34 -2.42 7.00 4.75
N ALA A 35 -1.46 6.85 3.84
CA ALA A 35 -1.11 5.56 3.24
C ALA A 35 -0.70 4.53 4.32
N GLU A 36 0.12 4.92 5.28
CA GLU A 36 0.58 4.08 6.39
C GLU A 36 -0.59 3.49 7.18
N ARG A 37 -1.56 4.33 7.56
CA ARG A 37 -2.74 3.90 8.33
C ARG A 37 -3.55 2.85 7.58
N LEU A 38 -3.75 3.06 6.27
CA LEU A 38 -4.51 2.15 5.42
C LEU A 38 -3.74 0.83 5.20
N PHE A 39 -2.44 0.87 4.93
CA PHE A 39 -1.63 -0.34 4.80
C PHE A 39 -1.51 -1.12 6.12
N ARG A 40 -1.41 -0.44 7.26
CA ARG A 40 -1.37 -1.10 8.58
C ARG A 40 -2.67 -1.87 8.84
N ALA A 41 -3.83 -1.33 8.45
CA ALA A 41 -5.11 -2.03 8.56
C ALA A 41 -5.17 -3.30 7.70
N LEU A 42 -4.34 -3.40 6.66
CA LEU A 42 -4.24 -4.56 5.77
C LEU A 42 -3.12 -5.54 6.13
N SER A 43 -2.18 -5.15 7.00
CA SER A 43 -0.99 -5.93 7.34
C SER A 43 -1.27 -7.33 7.92
N GLY A 44 -2.45 -7.56 8.51
CA GLY A 44 -2.89 -8.86 8.99
C GLY A 44 -3.42 -9.80 7.90
N PHE A 45 -3.68 -9.28 6.70
CA PHE A 45 -4.22 -10.05 5.56
C PHE A 45 -3.14 -10.35 4.52
N ASP A 46 -2.18 -9.45 4.33
CA ASP A 46 -1.11 -9.64 3.34
C ASP A 46 0.24 -9.04 3.78
N LYS A 47 1.31 -9.78 3.51
CA LYS A 47 2.70 -9.36 3.81
C LYS A 47 3.13 -8.09 3.06
N PRO A 48 2.78 -7.88 1.77
CA PRO A 48 3.10 -6.63 1.06
C PRO A 48 2.62 -5.37 1.77
N SER A 49 1.39 -5.35 2.30
CA SER A 49 0.85 -4.22 3.05
C SER A 49 1.67 -3.89 4.29
N SER A 50 2.19 -4.89 5.00
CA SER A 50 3.10 -4.66 6.14
C SER A 50 4.40 -3.97 5.72
N ILE A 51 5.00 -4.41 4.60
CA ILE A 51 6.23 -3.81 4.05
C ILE A 51 5.98 -2.36 3.63
N LEU A 52 4.86 -2.10 2.96
CA LEU A 52 4.50 -0.76 2.51
C LEU A 52 4.18 0.17 3.69
N ALA A 53 3.52 -0.32 4.75
CA ALA A 53 3.30 0.45 5.97
C ALA A 53 4.63 0.89 6.60
N ALA A 54 5.57 -0.06 6.77
CA ALA A 54 6.91 0.25 7.29
C ALA A 54 7.66 1.27 6.42
N ARG A 55 7.53 1.17 5.09
CA ARG A 55 8.12 2.15 4.16
C ARG A 55 7.46 3.52 4.26
N CYS A 56 6.14 3.59 4.42
CA CYS A 56 5.44 4.85 4.64
C CYS A 56 5.91 5.53 5.93
N VAL A 57 6.22 4.77 6.99
CA VAL A 57 6.85 5.33 8.21
C VAL A 57 8.20 5.96 7.89
N GLN A 58 9.05 5.26 7.13
CA GLN A 58 10.36 5.79 6.73
C GLN A 58 10.23 7.08 5.91
N PHE A 59 9.32 7.12 4.93
CA PHE A 59 9.11 8.30 4.09
C PHE A 59 8.39 9.45 4.79
N ALA A 60 7.55 9.16 5.79
CA ALA A 60 6.98 10.21 6.62
C ALA A 60 8.04 10.87 7.52
N ALA A 61 9.06 10.12 7.95
CA ALA A 61 10.18 10.64 8.75
C ALA A 61 11.25 11.31 7.88
N GLN A 62 11.53 10.75 6.71
CA GLN A 62 12.50 11.25 5.73
C GLN A 62 11.85 11.28 4.35
N PRO A 63 11.10 12.35 4.03
CA PRO A 63 10.45 12.47 2.73
C PRO A 63 11.48 12.50 1.60
N PRO A 64 11.29 11.73 0.52
CA PRO A 64 12.15 11.81 -0.65
C PRO A 64 12.05 13.20 -1.28
N ALA A 65 13.19 13.77 -1.68
CA ALA A 65 13.26 15.10 -2.28
C ALA A 65 12.46 15.22 -3.59
N GLN A 66 12.39 14.12 -4.36
CA GLN A 66 11.53 13.99 -5.53
C GLN A 66 10.76 12.67 -5.43
N TRP A 67 9.44 12.79 -5.29
CA TRP A 67 8.54 11.63 -5.25
C TRP A 67 7.78 11.52 -6.56
N HIS A 68 7.93 10.38 -7.25
CA HIS A 68 7.26 10.10 -8.52
C HIS A 68 6.13 9.08 -8.38
N GLY A 69 5.64 8.88 -7.17
CA GLY A 69 4.53 7.98 -6.86
C GLY A 69 4.90 6.50 -6.75
N ILE A 70 6.09 6.10 -7.16
CA ILE A 70 6.57 4.73 -7.03
C ILE A 70 7.94 4.69 -6.38
N PHE A 71 8.17 3.64 -5.61
CA PHE A 71 9.49 3.34 -5.10
C PHE A 71 10.25 2.48 -6.09
N SER A 72 11.31 3.06 -6.66
CA SER A 72 12.26 2.34 -7.50
C SER A 72 13.37 1.79 -6.64
N LEU A 73 13.48 0.46 -6.58
CA LEU A 73 14.64 -0.19 -5.98
C LEU A 73 15.79 -0.12 -6.99
N THR A 74 16.61 0.93 -6.94
CA THR A 74 17.86 0.97 -7.70
C THR A 74 18.87 0.06 -7.02
N ALA A 75 19.06 -1.14 -7.57
CA ALA A 75 20.20 -1.98 -7.21
C ALA A 75 21.50 -1.26 -7.60
N LYS A 76 22.48 -1.25 -6.69
CA LYS A 76 23.87 -0.93 -6.99
C LYS A 76 24.64 -2.21 -7.22
#